data_AF-A0A2N9YF70-F1
#
_entry.id   AF-A0A2N9YF70-F1
#
_cell.length_a   1.000
_cell.length_b   1.000
_cell.length_c   1.000
_cell.angle_alpha   90.00
_cell.angle_beta   90.00
_cell.angle_gamma   90.00
#
_symmetry.space_group_name_H-M   'P 1'
#
loop_
_entity.id
_entity.type
_entity.pdbx_description
1 polymer ?
#
loop_
_entity_poly.entity_id
_entity_poly.type
_entity_poly.pdbx_seq_one_letter_code
_entity_poly.pdbx_strand_id
1 'polypeptide(L)'
;MLKRVLLLLCFISYGTGQTVYAEQRALLYPAMDKLSTELQSVVTEAQKIDRPSVPYEQLTQQTRYYTRIAPRKYVLDANNQLLNSAILSTKPIAFVTTPDGIYGKSLLDIYLDIGYEAEDIIHWQRDVPMVAIVFRFPDEITQSEVLNGELPAEWRKTVIIPTWDNLFTVFQRFATDATVDANKKSEGDFSPNGFFFRSDANKSFVLGYPEIGKERLKTASYQEIKATGGADWAYRELLEQKLSIFEHFRGTGRTQNEIVDPQGIHHESGLFEFIAPNFALKDLAEIAVIDLGLLSMQGTYIPVK
;
A
#
# COMPACT_ATOMS: atom_id res chain seq x y z
N MET A 1 -51.90 40.87 -52.02
CA MET A 1 -50.80 40.13 -52.65
C MET A 1 -49.92 39.52 -51.57
N LEU A 2 -49.70 38.22 -51.69
CA LEU A 2 -49.10 37.30 -50.74
C LEU A 2 -47.60 37.59 -50.50
N LYS A 3 -47.14 37.68 -49.25
CA LYS A 3 -45.76 37.34 -48.89
C LYS A 3 -45.77 36.50 -47.61
N ARG A 4 -45.63 35.19 -47.81
CA ARG A 4 -45.36 34.19 -46.78
C ARG A 4 -43.90 34.37 -46.33
N VAL A 5 -43.68 34.65 -45.06
CA VAL A 5 -42.38 34.48 -44.41
C VAL A 5 -42.47 33.19 -43.59
N LEU A 6 -41.73 32.18 -44.03
CA LEU A 6 -41.58 30.89 -43.39
C LEU A 6 -40.56 31.08 -42.24
N LEU A 7 -41.02 31.09 -40.99
CA LEU A 7 -40.13 31.07 -39.83
C LEU A 7 -39.78 29.61 -39.53
N LEU A 8 -38.53 29.24 -39.78
CA LEU A 8 -37.96 27.94 -39.42
C LEU A 8 -37.70 27.96 -37.90
N LEU A 9 -38.52 27.25 -37.13
CA LEU A 9 -38.25 26.99 -35.71
C LEU A 9 -37.17 25.89 -35.62
N CYS A 10 -35.92 26.29 -35.38
CA CYS A 10 -34.89 25.37 -34.89
C CYS A 10 -35.24 24.99 -33.45
N PHE A 11 -35.76 23.78 -33.24
CA PHE A 11 -35.74 23.12 -31.95
C PHE A 11 -34.29 22.80 -31.59
N ILE A 12 -33.66 23.66 -30.78
CA ILE A 12 -32.44 23.29 -30.07
C ILE A 12 -32.89 22.40 -28.91
N SER A 13 -32.79 21.10 -29.10
CA SER A 13 -32.85 20.12 -28.02
C SER A 13 -31.65 20.39 -27.12
N TYR A 14 -31.85 21.10 -26.01
CA TYR A 14 -30.89 21.09 -24.91
C TYR A 14 -30.84 19.64 -24.42
N GLY A 15 -29.80 18.92 -24.85
CA GLY A 15 -29.42 17.67 -24.24
C GLY A 15 -29.30 17.91 -22.75
N THR A 16 -30.12 17.21 -21.97
CA THR A 16 -29.96 17.11 -20.54
C THR A 16 -28.52 16.73 -20.28
N GLY A 17 -27.72 17.70 -19.82
CA GLY A 17 -26.41 17.42 -19.28
C GLY A 17 -26.63 16.39 -18.18
N GLN A 18 -26.22 15.15 -18.45
CA GLN A 18 -25.92 14.24 -17.36
C GLN A 18 -24.80 14.93 -16.61
N THR A 19 -25.14 15.63 -15.52
CA THR A 19 -24.23 15.80 -14.40
C THR A 19 -23.79 14.39 -14.04
N VAL A 20 -22.63 14.00 -14.55
CA VAL A 20 -21.91 12.82 -14.10
C VAL A 20 -21.51 13.18 -12.68
N TYR A 21 -22.37 12.83 -11.71
CA TYR A 21 -21.96 12.80 -10.32
C TYR A 21 -20.80 11.80 -10.27
N ALA A 22 -19.63 12.24 -9.82
CA ALA A 22 -18.52 11.34 -9.62
C ALA A 22 -19.01 10.21 -8.72
N GLU A 23 -18.85 8.96 -9.18
CA GLU A 23 -19.40 7.79 -8.52
C GLU A 23 -18.79 7.69 -7.11
N GLN A 24 -19.63 7.80 -6.08
CA GLN A 24 -19.18 7.55 -4.71
C GLN A 24 -18.72 6.10 -4.61
N ARG A 25 -17.60 5.85 -3.94
CA ARG A 25 -17.16 4.48 -3.70
C ARG A 25 -18.17 3.75 -2.82
N ALA A 26 -18.45 2.50 -3.13
CA ALA A 26 -19.33 1.68 -2.31
C ALA A 26 -18.59 1.16 -1.07
N LEU A 27 -19.22 1.27 0.11
CA LEU A 27 -18.85 0.44 1.26
C LEU A 27 -19.37 -0.97 1.00
N LEU A 28 -18.46 -1.94 0.90
CA LEU A 28 -18.80 -3.33 0.60
C LEU A 28 -19.01 -4.15 1.88
N TYR A 29 -18.24 -3.89 2.93
CA TYR A 29 -18.31 -4.63 4.19
C TYR A 29 -17.80 -3.79 5.38
N PRO A 30 -18.35 -3.96 6.59
CA PRO A 30 -19.73 -4.40 6.86
C PRO A 30 -20.72 -3.30 6.44
N ALA A 31 -22.00 -3.46 6.75
CA ALA A 31 -22.96 -2.37 6.61
C ALA A 31 -22.58 -1.18 7.53
N MET A 32 -22.88 0.05 7.09
CA MET A 32 -22.48 1.28 7.77
C MET A 32 -22.92 1.33 9.25
N ASP A 33 -24.11 0.82 9.56
CA ASP A 33 -24.68 0.78 10.92
C ASP A 33 -23.94 -0.17 11.88
N LYS A 34 -23.03 -1.01 11.36
CA LYS A 34 -22.17 -1.92 12.15
C LYS A 34 -20.83 -1.29 12.53
N LEU A 35 -20.48 -0.16 11.93
CA LEU A 35 -19.23 0.54 12.20
C LEU A 35 -19.36 1.41 13.44
N SER A 36 -18.26 1.62 14.18
CA SER A 36 -18.21 2.66 15.21
C SER A 36 -18.38 4.04 14.56
N THR A 37 -18.86 5.03 15.33
CA THR A 37 -19.01 6.41 14.82
C THR A 37 -17.71 6.97 14.24
N GLU A 38 -16.58 6.62 14.84
CA GLU A 38 -15.26 7.08 14.40
C GLU A 38 -14.90 6.46 13.03
N LEU A 39 -15.06 5.15 12.87
CA LEU A 39 -14.82 4.47 11.59
C LEU A 39 -15.84 4.88 10.52
N GLN A 40 -17.11 5.13 10.87
CA GLN A 40 -18.10 5.68 9.93
C GLN A 40 -17.63 7.01 9.33
N SER A 41 -17.03 7.89 10.13
CA SER A 41 -16.49 9.16 9.65
C SER A 41 -15.35 8.94 8.65
N VAL A 42 -14.40 8.06 8.99
CA VAL A 42 -13.27 7.70 8.11
C VAL A 42 -13.78 7.11 6.78
N VAL A 43 -14.72 6.17 6.83
CA VAL A 43 -15.32 5.56 5.64
C VAL A 43 -16.06 6.60 4.81
N THR A 44 -16.85 7.47 5.44
CA THR A 44 -17.60 8.53 4.74
C THR A 44 -16.67 9.47 3.97
N GLU A 45 -15.51 9.80 4.53
CA GLU A 45 -14.50 10.59 3.81
C GLU A 45 -13.86 9.79 2.67
N ALA A 46 -13.54 8.51 2.88
CA ALA A 46 -12.97 7.64 1.85
C ALA A 46 -13.90 7.39 0.65
N GLN A 47 -15.22 7.47 0.85
CA GLN A 47 -16.22 7.28 -0.21
C GLN A 47 -16.33 8.46 -1.18
N LYS A 48 -15.88 9.65 -0.78
CA LYS A 48 -15.93 10.88 -1.57
C LYS A 48 -14.73 10.95 -2.53
N ILE A 49 -14.98 10.81 -3.82
CA ILE A 49 -13.95 10.92 -4.87
C ILE A 49 -13.90 12.33 -5.50
N ASP A 50 -14.96 13.11 -5.34
CA ASP A 50 -15.11 14.47 -5.90
C ASP A 50 -14.42 15.56 -5.07
N ARG A 51 -13.85 15.19 -3.92
CA ARG A 51 -13.07 16.10 -3.08
C ARG A 51 -11.60 16.15 -3.50
N PRO A 52 -10.90 17.28 -3.26
CA PRO A 52 -9.45 17.32 -3.35
C PRO A 52 -8.78 16.28 -2.44
N SER A 53 -7.66 15.74 -2.90
CA SER A 53 -6.77 14.92 -2.09
C SER A 53 -6.17 15.75 -0.95
N VAL A 54 -5.79 15.07 0.14
CA VAL A 54 -5.12 15.71 1.28
C VAL A 54 -3.66 15.98 0.89
N PRO A 55 -3.17 17.23 0.96
CA PRO A 55 -1.77 17.55 0.72
C PRO A 55 -0.82 16.84 1.72
N TYR A 56 0.39 16.48 1.28
CA TYR A 56 1.33 15.69 2.08
C TYR A 56 1.76 16.37 3.39
N GLU A 57 1.84 17.69 3.38
CA GLU A 57 2.17 18.53 4.54
C GLU A 57 1.05 18.61 5.58
N GLN A 58 -0.16 18.19 5.22
CA GLN A 58 -1.34 18.15 6.10
C GLN A 58 -1.61 16.74 6.66
N LEU A 59 -0.86 15.73 6.20
CA LEU A 59 -1.00 14.38 6.71
C LEU A 59 -0.56 14.30 8.16
N THR A 60 -1.22 13.43 8.93
CA THR A 60 -0.86 13.17 10.32
C THR A 60 -0.40 11.72 10.51
N GLN A 61 0.66 11.54 11.30
CA GLN A 61 1.23 10.22 11.57
C GLN A 61 0.50 9.49 12.70
N GLN A 62 -0.18 10.23 13.58
CA GLN A 62 -0.93 9.66 14.69
C GLN A 62 -2.35 9.36 14.24
N THR A 63 -2.61 8.09 13.95
CA THR A 63 -3.93 7.60 13.58
C THR A 63 -4.25 6.32 14.34
N ARG A 64 -5.53 6.16 14.66
CA ARG A 64 -6.07 4.92 15.21
C ARG A 64 -6.42 3.90 14.11
N TYR A 65 -6.55 4.38 12.87
CA TYR A 65 -6.94 3.59 11.71
C TYR A 65 -5.82 3.52 10.70
N TYR A 66 -5.67 2.36 10.07
CA TYR A 66 -4.74 2.10 9.00
C TYR A 66 -5.49 1.63 7.76
N THR A 67 -4.83 1.75 6.62
CA THR A 67 -5.37 1.36 5.33
C THR A 67 -4.36 0.53 4.55
N ARG A 68 -4.88 -0.46 3.83
CA ARG A 68 -4.16 -1.19 2.79
C ARG A 68 -5.09 -1.43 1.61
N ILE A 69 -4.54 -1.53 0.40
CA ILE A 69 -5.30 -1.96 -0.77
C ILE A 69 -4.97 -3.41 -1.14
N ALA A 70 -5.96 -4.13 -1.67
CA ALA A 70 -5.81 -5.50 -2.13
C ALA A 70 -6.83 -5.86 -3.22
N PRO A 71 -6.55 -6.86 -4.07
CA PRO A 71 -7.55 -7.38 -4.98
C PRO A 71 -8.77 -7.90 -4.22
N ARG A 72 -9.97 -7.48 -4.64
CA ARG A 72 -11.25 -7.81 -3.99
C ARG A 72 -11.40 -9.30 -3.72
N LYS A 73 -10.99 -10.14 -4.68
CA LYS A 73 -11.09 -11.60 -4.64
C LYS A 73 -10.34 -12.27 -3.49
N TYR A 74 -9.37 -11.59 -2.88
CA TYR A 74 -8.63 -12.11 -1.72
C TYR A 74 -9.19 -11.62 -0.38
N VAL A 75 -10.18 -10.73 -0.40
CA VAL A 75 -10.77 -10.10 0.79
C VAL A 75 -12.22 -10.53 0.96
N LEU A 76 -13.02 -10.43 -0.10
CA LEU A 76 -14.47 -10.65 -0.06
C LEU A 76 -14.90 -11.77 -1.01
N ASP A 77 -15.96 -12.49 -0.62
CA ASP A 77 -16.67 -13.42 -1.49
C ASP A 77 -17.62 -12.71 -2.47
N ALA A 78 -18.45 -13.46 -3.19
CA ALA A 78 -19.42 -12.91 -4.14
C ALA A 78 -20.56 -12.12 -3.47
N ASN A 79 -20.83 -12.36 -2.18
CA ASN A 79 -21.89 -11.73 -1.39
C ASN A 79 -21.36 -10.60 -0.48
N ASN A 80 -20.17 -10.07 -0.78
CA ASN A 80 -19.45 -9.09 0.03
C ASN A 80 -19.22 -9.54 1.49
N GLN A 81 -19.11 -10.83 1.75
CA GLN A 81 -18.70 -11.34 3.05
C GLN A 81 -17.18 -11.51 3.11
N LEU A 82 -16.60 -11.23 4.27
CA LEU A 82 -15.18 -11.40 4.52
C LEU A 82 -14.78 -12.87 4.38
N LEU A 83 -13.73 -13.14 3.60
CA LEU A 83 -13.19 -14.50 3.47
C LEU A 83 -12.47 -14.90 4.76
N ASN A 84 -12.68 -16.14 5.21
CA ASN A 84 -11.98 -16.70 6.37
C ASN A 84 -10.45 -16.75 6.20
N SER A 85 -9.97 -16.77 4.95
CA SER A 85 -8.55 -16.76 4.58
C SER A 85 -7.97 -15.37 4.38
N ALA A 86 -8.78 -14.30 4.47
CA ALA A 86 -8.31 -12.95 4.24
C ALA A 86 -7.34 -12.53 5.34
N ILE A 87 -6.14 -12.14 4.95
CA ILE A 87 -5.05 -11.70 5.82
C ILE A 87 -4.49 -10.39 5.30
N LEU A 88 -3.92 -9.56 6.19
CA LEU A 88 -3.34 -8.29 5.81
C LEU A 88 -2.21 -8.47 4.80
N SER A 89 -1.35 -9.47 4.96
CA SER A 89 -0.13 -9.67 4.16
C SER A 89 0.20 -11.14 3.93
N THR A 90 0.90 -11.44 2.85
CA THR A 90 1.48 -12.78 2.59
C THR A 90 2.79 -13.01 3.36
N LYS A 91 3.32 -11.96 3.99
CA LYS A 91 4.51 -11.94 4.86
C LYS A 91 4.07 -11.81 6.33
N PRO A 92 4.93 -12.14 7.32
CA PRO A 92 4.60 -12.00 8.74
C PRO A 92 4.52 -10.55 9.21
N ILE A 93 4.83 -9.60 8.32
CA ILE A 93 4.54 -8.18 8.50
C ILE A 93 3.69 -7.67 7.34
N ALA A 94 2.94 -6.61 7.60
CA ALA A 94 2.15 -5.89 6.63
C ALA A 94 2.66 -4.44 6.51
N PHE A 95 2.87 -4.00 5.28
CA PHE A 95 2.98 -2.57 4.96
C PHE A 95 1.58 -1.97 4.93
N VAL A 96 1.41 -0.88 5.67
CA VAL A 96 0.13 -0.19 5.84
C VAL A 96 0.36 1.32 5.83
N THR A 97 -0.66 2.08 5.49
CA THR A 97 -0.61 3.55 5.47
C THR A 97 -1.82 4.13 6.23
N THR A 98 -2.01 5.45 6.21
CA THR A 98 -3.15 6.13 6.83
C THR A 98 -4.35 6.22 5.87
N PRO A 99 -5.59 6.35 6.38
CA PRO A 99 -6.78 6.53 5.55
C PRO A 99 -6.74 7.76 4.65
N ASP A 100 -6.05 8.83 5.06
CA ASP A 100 -5.86 10.03 4.23
C ASP A 100 -5.19 9.70 2.88
N GLY A 101 -4.44 8.59 2.83
CA GLY A 101 -3.83 8.05 1.63
C GLY A 101 -4.80 7.67 0.51
N ILE A 102 -6.11 7.57 0.77
CA ILE A 102 -7.11 7.23 -0.25
C ILE A 102 -8.17 8.31 -0.50
N TYR A 103 -8.19 9.38 0.29
CA TYR A 103 -9.22 10.43 0.19
C TYR A 103 -9.04 11.28 -1.07
N GLY A 104 -10.09 11.41 -1.88
CA GLY A 104 -10.08 12.23 -3.10
C GLY A 104 -9.10 11.77 -4.19
N LYS A 105 -8.56 10.57 -4.08
CA LYS A 105 -7.55 10.02 -5.01
C LYS A 105 -8.13 8.97 -5.91
N SER A 106 -7.70 8.89 -7.17
CA SER A 106 -8.02 7.75 -8.03
C SER A 106 -7.27 6.49 -7.57
N LEU A 107 -7.66 5.31 -8.07
CA LEU A 107 -6.90 4.08 -7.78
C LEU A 107 -5.44 4.17 -8.29
N LEU A 108 -5.21 4.86 -9.41
CA LEU A 108 -3.87 5.07 -9.95
C LEU A 108 -3.03 5.94 -9.00
N ASP A 109 -3.60 7.06 -8.52
CA ASP A 109 -2.90 7.95 -7.58
C ASP A 109 -2.57 7.21 -6.27
N ILE A 110 -3.49 6.36 -5.79
CA ILE A 110 -3.22 5.54 -4.59
C ILE A 110 -2.04 4.60 -4.82
N TYR A 111 -1.95 3.92 -5.97
CA TYR A 111 -0.82 3.03 -6.27
C TYR A 111 0.52 3.79 -6.32
N LEU A 112 0.54 4.96 -6.98
CA LEU A 112 1.74 5.79 -7.08
C LEU A 112 2.18 6.28 -5.69
N ASP A 113 1.23 6.61 -4.82
CA ASP A 113 1.50 7.08 -3.47
C ASP A 113 2.05 6.01 -2.53
N ILE A 114 1.65 4.75 -2.73
CA ILE A 114 2.16 3.60 -1.97
C ILE A 114 3.36 2.94 -2.66
N GLY A 115 3.97 3.60 -3.65
CA GLY A 115 5.24 3.19 -4.26
C GLY A 115 5.12 1.93 -5.11
N TYR A 116 4.09 1.84 -5.96
CA TYR A 116 4.09 0.87 -7.05
C TYR A 116 4.58 1.52 -8.34
N GLU A 117 5.47 0.83 -9.06
CA GLU A 117 5.91 1.21 -10.40
C GLU A 117 4.74 1.15 -11.40
N ALA A 118 4.70 2.09 -12.34
CA ALA A 118 3.64 2.14 -13.36
C ALA A 118 3.56 0.85 -14.19
N GLU A 119 4.72 0.28 -14.52
CA GLU A 119 4.88 -0.96 -15.25
C GLU A 119 4.27 -2.15 -14.47
N ASP A 120 4.52 -2.23 -13.17
CA ASP A 120 3.95 -3.27 -12.30
C ASP A 120 2.44 -3.14 -12.15
N ILE A 121 1.93 -1.91 -12.05
CA ILE A 121 0.50 -1.64 -12.03
C ILE A 121 -0.15 -2.15 -13.33
N ILE A 122 0.43 -1.80 -14.48
CA ILE A 122 -0.08 -2.20 -15.80
C ILE A 122 0.00 -3.71 -15.99
N HIS A 123 1.10 -4.34 -15.58
CA HIS A 123 1.33 -5.76 -15.82
C HIS A 123 0.50 -6.66 -14.89
N TRP A 124 0.40 -6.32 -13.60
CA TRP A 124 -0.20 -7.20 -12.60
C TRP A 124 -1.58 -6.78 -12.10
N GLN A 125 -1.93 -5.49 -12.16
CA GLN A 125 -3.14 -4.95 -11.53
C GLN A 125 -4.18 -4.41 -12.52
N ARG A 126 -3.86 -4.42 -13.81
CA ARG A 126 -4.80 -4.06 -14.87
C ARG A 126 -6.04 -4.94 -14.83
N ASP A 127 -7.21 -4.31 -14.94
CA ASP A 127 -8.52 -4.95 -14.99
C ASP A 127 -8.83 -5.83 -13.74
N VAL A 128 -8.10 -5.63 -12.65
CA VAL A 128 -8.34 -6.29 -11.36
C VAL A 128 -9.19 -5.38 -10.46
N PRO A 129 -10.36 -5.82 -9.97
CA PRO A 129 -11.11 -5.09 -8.96
C PRO A 129 -10.34 -5.00 -7.65
N MET A 130 -10.17 -3.77 -7.16
CA MET A 130 -9.42 -3.45 -5.95
C MET A 130 -10.34 -2.93 -4.86
N VAL A 131 -9.93 -3.15 -3.62
CA VAL A 131 -10.60 -2.60 -2.44
C VAL A 131 -9.59 -1.94 -1.50
N ALA A 132 -10.03 -0.92 -0.79
CA ALA A 132 -9.35 -0.41 0.40
C ALA A 132 -9.89 -1.15 1.62
N ILE A 133 -8.99 -1.68 2.42
CA ILE A 133 -9.25 -2.24 3.74
C ILE A 133 -8.86 -1.17 4.74
N VAL A 134 -9.83 -0.52 5.35
CA VAL A 134 -9.64 0.46 6.43
C VAL A 134 -9.92 -0.26 7.74
N PHE A 135 -9.00 -0.22 8.70
CA PHE A 135 -9.11 -1.06 9.87
C PHE A 135 -8.41 -0.48 11.08
N ARG A 136 -8.71 -1.06 12.23
CA ARG A 136 -8.06 -0.79 13.51
C ARG A 136 -7.56 -2.08 14.11
N PHE A 137 -6.31 -2.08 14.59
CA PHE A 137 -5.78 -3.21 15.34
C PHE A 137 -6.45 -3.34 16.71
N PRO A 138 -6.43 -4.55 17.31
CA PRO A 138 -6.73 -4.74 18.74
C PRO A 138 -5.91 -3.80 19.64
N ASP A 139 -6.48 -3.44 20.81
CA ASP A 139 -5.91 -2.41 21.70
C ASP A 139 -4.53 -2.79 22.27
N GLU A 140 -4.18 -4.08 22.28
CA GLU A 140 -2.86 -4.58 22.66
C GLU A 140 -1.76 -4.28 21.62
N ILE A 141 -2.14 -3.86 20.40
CA ILE A 141 -1.19 -3.46 19.35
C ILE A 141 -0.99 -1.95 19.42
N THR A 142 0.23 -1.53 19.75
CA THR A 142 0.56 -0.11 19.96
C THR A 142 1.45 0.44 18.86
N GLN A 143 1.28 1.71 18.49
CA GLN A 143 2.24 2.39 17.61
C GLN A 143 3.51 2.75 18.39
N SER A 144 4.67 2.46 17.82
CA SER A 144 5.98 2.83 18.35
C SER A 144 6.42 4.19 17.79
N GLU A 145 6.95 5.06 18.66
CA GLU A 145 7.57 6.33 18.27
C GLU A 145 9.09 6.20 18.03
N VAL A 146 9.67 5.01 18.24
CA VAL A 146 11.09 4.75 18.02
C VAL A 146 11.44 4.89 16.54
N LEU A 147 12.56 5.56 16.24
CA LEU A 147 13.06 5.79 14.88
C LEU A 147 14.51 5.30 14.65
N ASN A 148 15.23 4.99 15.72
CA ASN A 148 16.68 4.74 15.74
C ASN A 148 17.04 3.25 15.86
N GLY A 149 16.09 2.33 15.66
CA GLY A 149 16.33 0.89 15.79
C GLY A 149 16.21 0.34 17.22
N GLU A 150 16.04 1.17 18.25
CA GLU A 150 15.89 0.72 19.64
C GLU A 150 14.48 0.21 19.96
N LEU A 151 13.99 -0.72 19.13
CA LEU A 151 12.63 -1.23 19.20
C LEU A 151 12.35 -1.97 20.53
N PRO A 152 11.12 -1.87 21.07
CA PRO A 152 10.76 -2.55 22.31
C PRO A 152 10.88 -4.07 22.20
N ALA A 153 10.95 -4.77 23.34
CA ALA A 153 11.03 -6.24 23.38
C ALA A 153 9.82 -6.89 22.69
N GLU A 154 8.62 -6.33 22.88
CA GLU A 154 7.36 -6.79 22.28
C GLU A 154 7.12 -6.22 20.87
N TRP A 155 8.17 -5.94 20.08
CA TRP A 155 8.06 -5.31 18.75
C TRP A 155 7.07 -6.01 17.78
N ARG A 156 6.82 -7.32 17.96
CA ARG A 156 5.83 -8.09 17.19
C ARG A 156 4.38 -7.69 17.49
N LYS A 157 4.15 -6.87 18.50
CA LYS A 157 2.85 -6.26 18.86
C LYS A 157 2.86 -4.75 18.64
N THR A 158 3.75 -4.25 17.77
CA THR A 158 3.86 -2.82 17.52
C THR A 158 3.72 -2.48 16.05
N VAL A 159 3.04 -1.37 15.78
CA VAL A 159 3.10 -0.69 14.48
C VAL A 159 4.34 0.20 14.49
N ILE A 160 5.23 -0.01 13.53
CA ILE A 160 6.58 0.56 13.50
C ILE A 160 6.71 1.47 12.28
N ILE A 161 7.30 2.64 12.47
CA ILE A 161 7.69 3.53 11.38
C ILE A 161 8.93 2.93 10.72
N PRO A 162 8.90 2.61 9.41
CA PRO A 162 9.99 1.91 8.74
C PRO A 162 11.11 2.88 8.38
N THR A 163 11.84 3.34 9.39
CA THR A 163 13.15 3.94 9.16
C THR A 163 14.17 2.86 8.78
N TRP A 164 15.29 3.25 8.17
CA TRP A 164 16.38 2.30 7.89
C TRP A 164 16.84 1.55 9.16
N ASP A 165 17.02 2.26 10.27
CA ASP A 165 17.46 1.65 11.54
C ASP A 165 16.45 0.67 12.12
N ASN A 166 15.17 1.06 12.11
CA ASN A 166 14.09 0.18 12.54
C ASN A 166 14.02 -1.08 11.65
N LEU A 167 14.17 -0.92 10.34
CA LEU A 167 14.15 -2.05 9.42
C LEU A 167 15.34 -2.99 9.58
N PHE A 168 16.55 -2.46 9.76
CA PHE A 168 17.70 -3.31 10.04
C PHE A 168 17.49 -4.13 11.31
N THR A 169 16.93 -3.50 12.35
CA THR A 169 16.58 -4.18 13.60
C THR A 169 15.51 -5.25 13.39
N VAL A 170 14.41 -4.92 12.70
CA VAL A 170 13.35 -5.87 12.37
C VAL A 170 13.90 -7.05 11.58
N PHE A 171 14.73 -6.79 10.57
CA PHE A 171 15.30 -7.84 9.74
C PHE A 171 16.23 -8.76 10.52
N GLN A 172 17.09 -8.20 11.37
CA GLN A 172 17.97 -8.96 12.25
C GLN A 172 17.18 -9.84 13.24
N ARG A 173 16.13 -9.30 13.85
CA ARG A 173 15.26 -10.05 14.78
C ARG A 173 14.55 -11.20 14.08
N PHE A 174 13.94 -10.93 12.92
CA PHE A 174 13.36 -12.00 12.12
C PHE A 174 14.39 -13.03 11.68
N ALA A 175 15.59 -12.60 11.30
CA ALA A 175 16.63 -13.51 10.84
C ALA A 175 17.13 -14.42 11.97
N THR A 176 17.22 -13.90 13.18
CA THR A 176 17.57 -14.66 14.39
C THR A 176 16.58 -15.81 14.60
N ASP A 177 15.28 -15.48 14.56
CA ASP A 177 14.19 -16.43 14.79
C ASP A 177 13.90 -17.36 13.60
N ALA A 178 14.45 -17.06 12.42
CA ALA A 178 14.12 -17.77 11.17
C ALA A 178 14.62 -19.21 11.16
N THR A 179 13.81 -20.12 10.62
CA THR A 179 14.23 -21.50 10.33
C THR A 179 15.05 -21.55 9.04
N VAL A 180 15.85 -22.62 8.86
CA VAL A 180 16.50 -22.92 7.58
C VAL A 180 15.83 -24.13 6.94
N ASP A 181 15.29 -23.94 5.73
CA ASP A 181 14.57 -24.97 4.98
C ASP A 181 14.86 -24.85 3.48
N ALA A 182 15.72 -25.75 2.99
CA ALA A 182 16.15 -25.78 1.59
C ALA A 182 15.04 -26.26 0.62
N ASN A 183 13.99 -26.90 1.12
CA ASN A 183 12.94 -27.50 0.29
C ASN A 183 11.79 -26.53 -0.01
N LYS A 184 11.77 -25.35 0.61
CA LYS A 184 10.78 -24.32 0.29
C LYS A 184 11.05 -23.72 -1.08
N LYS A 185 9.98 -23.60 -1.87
CA LYS A 185 10.02 -23.21 -3.29
C LYS A 185 10.71 -21.86 -3.52
N SER A 186 11.30 -21.73 -4.71
CA SER A 186 12.04 -20.56 -5.17
C SER A 186 11.21 -19.28 -5.26
N GLU A 187 9.95 -19.44 -5.67
CA GLU A 187 9.05 -18.33 -5.95
C GLU A 187 8.44 -17.80 -4.66
N GLY A 188 8.97 -16.65 -4.24
CA GLY A 188 8.34 -15.75 -3.31
C GLY A 188 8.87 -15.78 -1.87
N ASP A 189 9.41 -16.89 -1.38
CA ASP A 189 9.91 -16.99 0.01
C ASP A 189 8.97 -16.34 1.08
N PHE A 190 7.66 -16.38 0.81
CA PHE A 190 6.64 -15.74 1.63
C PHE A 190 6.07 -16.77 2.61
N SER A 191 5.92 -16.37 3.86
CA SER A 191 5.09 -17.10 4.81
C SER A 191 4.43 -16.10 5.74
N PRO A 192 3.08 -16.11 5.85
CA PRO A 192 2.37 -15.13 6.66
C PRO A 192 2.65 -15.28 8.16
N ASN A 193 3.25 -16.39 8.58
CA ASN A 193 3.41 -16.76 9.99
C ASN A 193 4.87 -16.77 10.46
N GLY A 194 5.86 -16.56 9.58
CA GLY A 194 7.25 -16.58 10.00
C GLY A 194 8.26 -16.40 8.87
N PHE A 195 9.52 -16.19 9.25
CA PHE A 195 10.64 -16.11 8.31
C PHE A 195 11.37 -17.43 8.19
N PHE A 196 11.92 -17.68 7.01
CA PHE A 196 12.84 -18.76 6.78
C PHE A 196 13.92 -18.34 5.78
N PHE A 197 15.06 -18.99 5.87
CA PHE A 197 16.10 -18.96 4.84
C PHE A 197 16.22 -20.35 4.21
N ARG A 198 16.78 -20.42 3.01
CA ARG A 198 17.03 -21.72 2.35
C ARG A 198 18.39 -22.31 2.70
N SER A 199 19.30 -21.49 3.21
CA SER A 199 20.64 -21.89 3.59
C SER A 199 21.06 -21.16 4.86
N ASP A 200 21.89 -21.84 5.66
CA ASP A 200 22.59 -21.21 6.78
C ASP A 200 23.50 -20.07 6.32
N ALA A 201 24.02 -20.15 5.09
CA ALA A 201 24.84 -19.09 4.51
C ALA A 201 24.08 -17.77 4.39
N ASN A 202 22.84 -17.77 3.85
CA ASN A 202 22.05 -16.54 3.74
C ASN A 202 21.63 -16.01 5.12
N LYS A 203 21.24 -16.91 6.03
CA LYS A 203 20.91 -16.52 7.41
C LYS A 203 22.12 -15.87 8.10
N SER A 204 23.29 -16.51 8.01
CA SER A 204 24.53 -16.02 8.62
C SER A 204 25.01 -14.72 7.98
N PHE A 205 24.84 -14.57 6.66
CA PHE A 205 25.16 -13.33 5.95
C PHE A 205 24.32 -12.16 6.47
N VAL A 206 23.01 -12.33 6.63
CA VAL A 206 22.14 -11.28 7.18
C VAL A 206 22.52 -10.94 8.62
N LEU A 207 22.76 -11.95 9.46
CA LEU A 207 23.12 -11.75 10.86
C LEU A 207 24.50 -11.11 11.06
N GLY A 208 25.42 -11.32 10.11
CA GLY A 208 26.78 -10.79 10.13
C GLY A 208 27.01 -9.57 9.24
N TYR A 209 25.96 -9.02 8.62
CA TYR A 209 26.11 -7.89 7.69
C TYR A 209 26.64 -6.65 8.44
N PRO A 210 27.76 -6.05 8.00
CA PRO A 210 28.48 -5.08 8.80
C PRO A 210 27.77 -3.72 8.87
N GLU A 211 27.92 -3.03 10.00
CA GLU A 211 27.33 -1.69 10.22
C GLU A 211 27.75 -0.68 9.14
N ILE A 212 29.00 -0.71 8.68
CA ILE A 212 29.45 0.17 7.59
C ILE A 212 28.69 -0.06 6.28
N GLY A 213 28.18 -1.27 6.04
CA GLY A 213 27.31 -1.58 4.91
C GLY A 213 25.91 -0.98 5.11
N LYS A 214 25.35 -1.13 6.31
CA LYS A 214 24.07 -0.51 6.69
C LYS A 214 24.11 1.00 6.52
N GLU A 215 25.20 1.66 6.95
CA GLU A 215 25.39 3.10 6.74
C GLU A 215 25.40 3.48 5.24
N ARG A 216 26.06 2.68 4.39
CA ARG A 216 26.03 2.93 2.93
C ARG A 216 24.62 2.82 2.35
N LEU A 217 23.83 1.84 2.79
CA LEU A 217 22.45 1.67 2.34
C LEU A 217 21.53 2.83 2.73
N LYS A 218 21.84 3.55 3.82
CA LYS A 218 21.08 4.74 4.23
C LYS A 218 21.34 5.94 3.32
N THR A 219 22.53 6.04 2.75
CA THR A 219 23.00 7.27 2.08
C THR A 219 23.08 7.15 0.56
N ALA A 220 23.29 5.95 0.03
CA ALA A 220 23.37 5.72 -1.40
C ALA A 220 21.98 5.47 -2.00
N SER A 221 21.78 5.89 -3.24
CA SER A 221 20.54 5.59 -3.96
C SER A 221 20.43 4.10 -4.29
N TYR A 222 19.20 3.64 -4.47
CA TYR A 222 18.93 2.26 -4.87
C TYR A 222 19.69 1.86 -6.16
N GLN A 223 19.69 2.73 -7.17
CA GLN A 223 20.36 2.48 -8.44
C GLN A 223 21.88 2.39 -8.27
N GLU A 224 22.48 3.20 -7.39
CA GLU A 224 23.91 3.13 -7.09
C GLU A 224 24.29 1.82 -6.39
N ILE A 225 23.50 1.37 -5.41
CA ILE A 225 23.72 0.09 -4.73
C ILE A 225 23.60 -1.07 -5.73
N LYS A 226 22.57 -1.04 -6.58
CA LYS A 226 22.35 -2.06 -7.62
C LYS A 226 23.47 -2.10 -8.67
N ALA A 227 23.91 -0.94 -9.15
CA ALA A 227 24.98 -0.84 -10.14
C ALA A 227 26.35 -1.26 -9.57
N THR A 228 26.62 -0.95 -8.30
CA THR A 228 27.84 -1.35 -7.62
C THR A 228 27.88 -2.86 -7.34
N GLY A 229 26.72 -3.45 -7.03
CA GLY A 229 26.60 -4.88 -6.78
C GLY A 229 27.26 -5.32 -5.47
N GLY A 230 27.74 -6.57 -5.44
CA GLY A 230 28.47 -7.12 -4.29
C GLY A 230 27.59 -7.35 -3.06
N ALA A 231 28.20 -7.25 -1.87
CA ALA A 231 27.54 -7.57 -0.61
C ALA A 231 26.40 -6.60 -0.26
N ASP A 232 26.54 -5.32 -0.60
CA ASP A 232 25.51 -4.32 -0.31
C ASP A 232 24.26 -4.57 -1.16
N TRP A 233 24.43 -4.86 -2.45
CA TRP A 233 23.31 -5.29 -3.30
C TRP A 233 22.71 -6.62 -2.83
N ALA A 234 23.51 -7.62 -2.50
CA ALA A 234 23.00 -8.90 -2.01
C ALA A 234 22.17 -8.76 -0.72
N TYR A 235 22.57 -7.86 0.20
CA TYR A 235 21.79 -7.57 1.40
C TYR A 235 20.52 -6.78 1.09
N ARG A 236 20.59 -5.80 0.18
CA ARG A 236 19.44 -5.03 -0.30
C ARG A 236 18.39 -5.91 -0.99
N GLU A 237 18.83 -6.82 -1.85
CA GLU A 237 17.97 -7.80 -2.52
C GLU A 237 17.29 -8.73 -1.51
N LEU A 238 17.98 -9.14 -0.44
CA LEU A 238 17.37 -9.92 0.64
C LEU A 238 16.31 -9.11 1.41
N LEU A 239 16.53 -7.81 1.65
CA LEU A 239 15.51 -6.93 2.24
C LEU A 239 14.27 -6.83 1.33
N GLU A 240 14.43 -6.68 0.02
CA GLU A 240 13.31 -6.70 -0.93
C GLU A 240 12.54 -8.02 -0.87
N GLN A 241 13.26 -9.12 -1.06
CA GLN A 241 12.65 -10.44 -1.15
C GLN A 241 12.00 -10.84 0.16
N LYS A 242 12.58 -10.50 1.31
CA LYS A 242 12.08 -10.94 2.63
C LYS A 242 11.10 -9.97 3.25
N LEU A 243 11.33 -8.67 3.13
CA LEU A 243 10.55 -7.63 3.81
C LEU A 243 9.78 -6.71 2.85
N SER A 244 9.83 -6.91 1.52
CA SER A 244 9.14 -6.03 0.55
C SER A 244 9.66 -4.58 0.56
N ILE A 245 10.96 -4.41 0.81
CA ILE A 245 11.63 -3.10 0.81
C ILE A 245 12.05 -2.75 -0.61
N PHE A 246 11.13 -2.32 -1.46
CA PHE A 246 11.38 -2.07 -2.89
C PHE A 246 12.12 -0.76 -3.16
N GLU A 247 12.37 -0.44 -4.43
CA GLU A 247 13.21 0.69 -4.84
C GLU A 247 12.75 2.06 -4.33
N HIS A 248 11.44 2.26 -4.19
CA HIS A 248 10.81 3.48 -3.66
C HIS A 248 10.86 3.59 -2.12
N PHE A 249 11.49 2.63 -1.45
CA PHE A 249 11.66 2.68 0.00
C PHE A 249 12.74 3.70 0.39
N ARG A 250 12.32 4.72 1.15
CA ARG A 250 13.20 5.83 1.58
C ARG A 250 13.89 5.60 2.92
N GLY A 251 13.31 4.76 3.79
CA GLY A 251 13.80 4.61 5.17
C GLY A 251 13.58 5.83 6.04
N THR A 252 12.58 6.65 5.73
CA THR A 252 12.19 7.85 6.51
C THR A 252 10.82 7.70 7.18
N GLY A 253 10.12 6.59 6.96
CA GLY A 253 8.72 6.44 7.36
C GLY A 253 7.70 7.07 6.42
N ARG A 254 8.15 7.54 5.24
CA ARG A 254 7.27 7.95 4.14
C ARG A 254 7.63 7.22 2.85
N THR A 255 6.62 6.88 2.06
CA THR A 255 6.79 6.25 0.74
C THR A 255 7.19 7.29 -0.31
N GLN A 256 8.07 6.91 -1.23
CA GLN A 256 8.38 7.75 -2.40
C GLN A 256 7.24 7.71 -3.42
N ASN A 257 6.70 8.88 -3.74
CA ASN A 257 5.93 9.06 -4.97
C ASN A 257 6.88 9.64 -6.04
N GLU A 258 7.20 8.83 -7.05
CA GLU A 258 8.16 9.22 -8.10
C GLU A 258 7.66 10.29 -9.06
N ILE A 259 6.35 10.49 -9.15
CA ILE A 259 5.78 11.54 -10.00
C ILE A 259 5.97 12.91 -9.34
N VAL A 260 5.85 12.98 -8.01
CA VAL A 260 5.95 14.22 -7.25
C VAL A 260 7.38 14.51 -6.78
N ASP A 261 8.14 13.47 -6.44
CA ASP A 261 9.52 13.57 -5.99
C ASP A 261 10.40 12.45 -6.60
N PRO A 262 10.70 12.55 -7.91
CA PRO A 262 11.45 11.54 -8.64
C PRO A 262 12.88 11.34 -8.14
N GLN A 263 13.47 12.35 -7.49
CA GLN A 263 14.82 12.26 -6.93
C GLN A 263 14.83 11.85 -5.45
N GLY A 264 13.68 11.71 -4.81
CA GLY A 264 13.59 11.34 -3.39
C GLY A 264 14.17 12.39 -2.43
N ILE A 265 14.27 13.65 -2.86
CA ILE A 265 14.94 14.73 -2.10
C ILE A 265 13.98 15.48 -1.18
N HIS A 266 12.67 15.35 -1.40
CA HIS A 266 11.65 16.02 -0.61
C HIS A 266 11.15 15.09 0.49
N HIS A 267 11.88 15.02 1.60
CA HIS A 267 11.60 14.08 2.71
C HIS A 267 10.21 14.25 3.36
N GLU A 268 9.55 15.40 3.19
CA GLU A 268 8.18 15.64 3.68
C GLU A 268 7.09 15.22 2.68
N SER A 269 7.47 14.83 1.46
CA SER A 269 6.54 14.31 0.46
C SER A 269 6.26 12.83 0.68
N GLY A 270 5.07 12.40 0.25
CA GLY A 270 4.64 11.00 0.32
C GLY A 270 3.78 10.68 1.54
N LEU A 271 3.11 9.54 1.45
CA LEU A 271 2.29 9.01 2.53
C LEU A 271 3.14 8.49 3.67
N PHE A 272 2.61 8.58 4.89
CA PHE A 272 3.17 7.84 6.00
C PHE A 272 3.04 6.34 5.73
N GLU A 273 4.14 5.65 5.93
CA GLU A 273 4.25 4.21 5.80
C GLU A 273 4.50 3.61 7.18
N PHE A 274 3.91 2.44 7.42
CA PHE A 274 4.11 1.68 8.64
C PHE A 274 4.30 0.21 8.32
N ILE A 275 5.09 -0.45 9.17
CA ILE A 275 5.17 -1.90 9.23
C ILE A 275 4.41 -2.35 10.45
N ALA A 276 3.42 -3.21 10.25
CA ALA A 276 2.59 -3.74 11.30
C ALA A 276 2.64 -5.27 11.35
N PRO A 277 2.25 -5.90 12.48
CA PRO A 277 2.10 -7.34 12.55
C PRO A 277 1.05 -7.82 11.54
N ASN A 278 1.28 -8.99 10.94
CA ASN A 278 0.28 -9.57 10.05
C ASN A 278 -0.90 -10.15 10.85
N PHE A 279 -2.12 -9.85 10.44
CA PHE A 279 -3.36 -10.29 11.08
C PHE A 279 -4.31 -10.89 10.04
N ALA A 280 -5.12 -11.87 10.45
CA ALA A 280 -6.32 -12.20 9.71
C ALA A 280 -7.32 -11.05 9.84
N LEU A 281 -8.00 -10.70 8.73
CA LEU A 281 -8.86 -9.53 8.71
C LEU A 281 -10.04 -9.62 9.69
N LYS A 282 -10.50 -10.85 9.98
CA LYS A 282 -11.57 -11.13 10.95
C LYS A 282 -11.14 -10.94 12.42
N ASP A 283 -9.84 -10.92 12.68
CA ASP A 283 -9.27 -10.79 14.03
C ASP A 283 -8.87 -9.33 14.35
N LEU A 284 -9.16 -8.40 13.42
CA LEU A 284 -9.00 -6.96 13.63
C LEU A 284 -10.14 -6.44 14.50
N ALA A 285 -9.87 -5.41 15.32
CA ALA A 285 -10.86 -4.85 16.23
C ALA A 285 -12.03 -4.20 15.47
N GLU A 286 -11.70 -3.50 14.38
CA GLU A 286 -12.67 -2.90 13.47
C GLU A 286 -12.14 -2.98 12.03
N ILE A 287 -13.03 -3.13 11.07
CA ILE A 287 -12.70 -3.23 9.65
C ILE A 287 -13.84 -2.68 8.80
N ALA A 288 -13.48 -1.98 7.73
CA ALA A 288 -14.33 -1.60 6.63
C ALA A 288 -13.61 -1.90 5.30
N VAL A 289 -14.35 -2.36 4.30
CA VAL A 289 -13.86 -2.66 2.96
C VAL A 289 -14.62 -1.79 1.96
N ILE A 290 -13.89 -0.92 1.29
CA ILE A 290 -14.43 0.10 0.37
C ILE A 290 -13.98 -0.26 -1.04
N ASP A 291 -14.89 -0.20 -2.00
CA ASP A 291 -14.59 -0.42 -3.40
C ASP A 291 -13.68 0.68 -3.95
N LEU A 292 -12.60 0.31 -4.64
CA LEU A 292 -11.73 1.25 -5.35
C LEU A 292 -11.92 1.18 -6.86
N GLY A 293 -12.80 0.29 -7.34
CA GLY A 293 -12.98 0.01 -8.76
C GLY A 293 -11.79 -0.77 -9.34
N LEU A 294 -11.52 -0.57 -10.62
CA LEU A 294 -10.43 -1.20 -11.34
C LEU A 294 -9.73 -0.21 -12.26
N LEU A 295 -8.46 -0.48 -12.58
CA LEU A 295 -7.74 0.26 -13.61
C LEU A 295 -7.96 -0.39 -14.97
N SER A 296 -8.83 0.22 -15.79
CA SER A 296 -9.05 -0.23 -17.16
C SER A 296 -8.24 0.61 -18.15
N MET A 297 -7.48 -0.05 -19.01
CA MET A 297 -6.86 0.57 -20.18
C MET A 297 -7.58 0.12 -21.45
N GLN A 298 -8.29 1.03 -22.12
CA GLN A 298 -8.89 0.75 -23.42
C GLN A 298 -7.84 0.93 -24.51
N GLY A 299 -7.34 -0.19 -25.05
CA GLY A 299 -6.46 -0.17 -26.22
C GLY A 299 -7.27 -0.28 -27.51
N THR A 300 -7.30 0.77 -28.32
CA THR A 300 -7.69 0.65 -29.73
C THR A 300 -6.49 0.11 -30.52
N TYR A 301 -6.27 -1.21 -30.45
CA TYR A 301 -5.35 -1.85 -31.38
C TYR A 301 -6.10 -2.06 -32.70
N ILE A 302 -5.77 -1.26 -33.72
CA ILE A 302 -6.10 -1.58 -35.11
C ILE A 302 -4.89 -2.34 -35.66
N PRO A 303 -4.96 -3.66 -35.85
CA PRO A 303 -3.89 -4.38 -36.52
C PRO A 303 -3.75 -3.81 -37.94
N VAL A 304 -2.57 -3.31 -38.28
CA VAL A 304 -2.21 -3.12 -39.69
C VAL A 304 -2.10 -4.51 -40.30
N LYS A 305 -2.94 -4.80 -41.28
CA LYS A 305 -2.89 -6.04 -42.07
C LYS A 305 -1.66 -6.08 -42.95
#